data_AF-A0A945GQ14-F1
#
_entry.id   AF-A0A945GQ14-F1
#
_cell.length_a   1.000
_cell.length_b   1.000
_cell.length_c   1.000
_cell.angle_alpha   90.00
_cell.angle_beta   90.00
_cell.angle_gamma   90.00
#
_symmetry.space_group_name_H-M   'P 1'
#
loop_
_entity.id
_entity.type
_entity.pdbx_description
1 polymer ?
#
loop_
_entity_poly.entity_id
_entity_poly.type
_entity_poly.pdbx_seq_one_letter_code
_entity_poly.pdbx_strand_id
1 'polypeptide(L)'
;MTDFFAVGHELYAPVNSLAVIVNPTSALNCFWSMPFRRHARVTFTNESDEDLTLLAFQITYAETEVAENAGYFHAQWRRAVTDRSNPDYTIVDGVRGQGCYAGTFLAWTQLSDGWCGEGEIKFFMDGDGEFPTICGTGTEDYFCGSYGFPEVYSTAYVGTTLKHPGDNGPPKWSLYRWHIQDPIYFQEDLRVTIQALGWWPNRKYQPLAEDIASVAYWYQQEPHGSFPEFPPLEERWPR
;
A
#
# COMPACT_ATOMS: atom_id res chain seq x y z
N MET A 1 5.21 8.31 7.75
CA MET A 1 6.06 8.61 6.56
C MET A 1 6.62 7.33 5.95
N THR A 2 7.11 6.40 6.77
CA THR A 2 7.73 5.14 6.32
C THR A 2 6.82 4.24 5.48
N ASP A 3 5.50 4.32 5.67
CA ASP A 3 4.52 3.55 4.88
C ASP A 3 4.61 3.83 3.37
N PHE A 4 4.88 5.09 2.98
CA PHE A 4 5.15 5.45 1.57
C PHE A 4 6.43 4.78 1.03
N PHE A 5 7.33 4.39 1.92
CA PHE A 5 8.59 3.70 1.60
C PHE A 5 8.54 2.20 1.93
N ALA A 6 7.34 1.62 1.92
CA ALA A 6 7.12 0.19 2.09
C ALA A 6 7.57 -0.40 3.44
N VAL A 7 7.57 0.41 4.50
CA VAL A 7 7.86 -0.01 5.87
C VAL A 7 6.81 0.55 6.82
N GLY A 8 6.00 -0.34 7.40
CA GLY A 8 4.89 0.04 8.27
C GLY A 8 5.23 -0.01 9.75
N HIS A 9 4.20 0.26 10.57
CA HIS A 9 4.20 0.00 12.02
C HIS A 9 5.20 0.81 12.85
N GLU A 10 5.75 1.89 12.30
CA GLU A 10 6.82 2.68 12.93
C GLU A 10 8.06 1.85 13.28
N LEU A 11 8.25 0.73 12.58
CA LEU A 11 9.39 -0.15 12.73
C LEU A 11 10.39 0.06 11.60
N TYR A 12 11.58 -0.49 11.75
CA TYR A 12 12.60 -0.52 10.71
C TYR A 12 12.63 -1.89 10.04
N ALA A 13 12.66 -1.89 8.71
CA ALA A 13 12.99 -3.05 7.88
C ALA A 13 13.75 -2.60 6.63
N PRO A 14 14.76 -3.35 6.15
CA PRO A 14 15.39 -3.06 4.89
C PRO A 14 14.44 -3.36 3.72
N VAL A 15 14.44 -2.48 2.72
CA VAL A 15 13.71 -2.67 1.46
C VAL A 15 14.70 -2.53 0.32
N ASN A 16 14.77 -3.53 -0.54
CA ASN A 16 15.57 -3.53 -1.76
C ASN A 16 14.67 -3.85 -2.96
N SER A 17 14.08 -2.80 -3.54
CA SER A 17 13.21 -2.90 -4.72
C SER A 17 13.60 -1.86 -5.78
N LEU A 18 12.98 -1.92 -6.96
CA LEU A 18 13.26 -0.95 -8.02
C LEU A 18 12.72 0.44 -7.73
N ALA A 19 11.53 0.52 -7.12
CA ALA A 19 10.83 1.79 -6.91
C ALA A 19 11.17 2.44 -5.58
N VAL A 20 11.46 1.65 -4.56
CA VAL A 20 11.69 2.10 -3.18
C VAL A 20 12.84 1.32 -2.57
N ILE A 21 13.75 2.02 -1.89
CA ILE A 21 14.85 1.41 -1.15
C ILE A 21 14.90 2.01 0.25
N VAL A 22 14.93 1.16 1.27
CA VAL A 22 15.17 1.53 2.66
C VAL A 22 16.45 0.87 3.12
N ASN A 23 17.49 1.67 3.27
CA ASN A 23 18.82 1.23 3.69
C ASN A 23 18.99 1.36 5.22
N PRO A 24 20.06 0.78 5.81
CA PRO A 24 20.35 0.91 7.23
C PRO A 24 20.23 2.34 7.74
N THR A 25 19.85 2.49 9.01
CA THR A 25 19.63 3.80 9.67
C THR A 25 18.48 4.63 9.06
N SER A 26 17.47 3.94 8.52
CA SER A 26 16.23 4.56 8.00
C SER A 26 16.47 5.55 6.84
N ALA A 27 17.41 5.23 5.95
CA ALA A 27 17.62 5.98 4.72
C ALA A 27 16.52 5.63 3.69
N LEU A 28 15.50 6.48 3.59
CA LEU A 28 14.32 6.32 2.75
C LEU A 28 14.56 6.88 1.33
N ASN A 29 14.50 6.03 0.31
CA ASN A 29 14.73 6.41 -1.08
C ASN A 29 13.54 6.02 -1.96
N CYS A 30 13.15 6.91 -2.87
CA CYS A 30 12.07 6.71 -3.83
C CYS A 30 12.56 7.03 -5.24
N PHE A 31 12.26 6.13 -6.17
CA PHE A 31 12.64 6.17 -7.58
C PHE A 31 11.43 6.18 -8.51
N TRP A 32 10.22 6.35 -7.98
CA TRP A 32 9.04 6.62 -8.80
C TRP A 32 9.24 7.92 -9.59
N SER A 33 8.99 7.87 -10.90
CA SER A 33 8.96 9.07 -11.73
C SER A 33 7.75 9.92 -11.36
N MET A 34 7.93 11.22 -11.11
CA MET A 34 6.83 12.12 -10.74
C MET A 34 6.78 13.31 -11.70
N PRO A 35 6.19 13.15 -12.91
CA PRO A 35 6.16 14.23 -13.89
C PRO A 35 5.37 15.44 -13.39
N PHE A 36 5.82 16.65 -13.72
CA PHE A 36 5.08 17.90 -13.50
C PHE A 36 5.28 18.86 -14.67
N ARG A 37 4.25 19.62 -15.04
CA ARG A 37 4.29 20.53 -16.21
C ARG A 37 4.54 21.99 -15.85
N ARG A 38 4.13 22.42 -14.65
CA ARG A 38 4.22 23.83 -14.23
C ARG A 38 5.11 24.01 -13.00
N HIS A 39 4.81 23.27 -11.94
CA HIS A 39 5.60 23.27 -10.71
C HIS A 39 5.32 21.99 -9.92
N ALA A 40 6.20 21.67 -8.98
CA ALA A 40 5.99 20.68 -7.94
C ALA A 40 6.22 21.34 -6.58
N ARG A 41 5.44 20.93 -5.58
CA ARG A 41 5.60 21.35 -4.19
C ARG A 41 5.55 20.13 -3.31
N VAL A 42 6.59 19.94 -2.50
CA VAL A 42 6.67 18.89 -1.49
C VAL A 42 6.58 19.54 -0.13
N THR A 43 5.68 19.04 0.71
CA THR A 43 5.47 19.52 2.08
C THR A 43 5.78 18.39 3.05
N PHE A 44 6.50 18.72 4.12
CA PHE A 44 6.70 17.83 5.26
C PHE A 44 5.95 18.43 6.44
N THR A 45 5.11 17.62 7.09
CA THR A 45 4.35 18.03 8.28
C THR A 45 4.76 17.11 9.43
N ASN A 46 5.17 17.72 10.55
CA ASN A 46 5.32 17.00 11.81
C ASN A 46 4.04 17.20 12.63
N GLU A 47 3.39 16.10 12.99
CA GLU A 47 2.14 16.10 13.77
C GLU A 47 2.34 15.51 15.17
N SER A 48 3.57 15.08 15.52
CA SER A 48 3.87 14.63 16.88
C SER A 48 3.91 15.79 17.88
N ASP A 49 3.93 15.44 19.16
CA ASP A 49 4.19 16.33 20.29
C ASP A 49 5.69 16.57 20.55
N GLU A 50 6.56 15.99 19.72
CA GLU A 50 8.01 16.10 19.82
C GLU A 50 8.59 16.94 18.68
N ASP A 51 9.64 17.72 18.98
CA ASP A 51 10.36 18.50 17.97
C ASP A 51 11.12 17.60 17.00
N LEU A 52 10.93 17.85 15.70
CA LEU A 52 11.74 17.21 14.66
C LEU A 52 13.14 17.84 14.62
N THR A 53 14.09 17.21 15.30
CA THR A 53 15.45 17.73 15.47
C THR A 53 16.29 17.71 14.19
N LEU A 54 15.99 16.81 13.24
CA LEU A 54 16.70 16.70 11.97
C LEU A 54 15.76 16.19 10.87
N LEU A 55 15.70 16.94 9.77
CA LEU A 55 15.13 16.49 8.51
C LEU A 55 16.14 16.74 7.39
N ALA A 56 16.72 15.67 6.86
CA ALA A 56 17.58 15.71 5.70
C ALA A 56 16.85 15.07 4.51
N PHE A 57 16.78 15.79 3.39
CA PHE A 57 16.16 15.28 2.17
C PHE A 57 16.91 15.78 0.94
N GLN A 58 16.79 15.02 -0.15
CA GLN A 58 17.24 15.40 -1.47
C GLN A 58 16.11 15.09 -2.46
N ILE A 59 15.77 16.07 -3.29
CA ILE A 59 14.84 15.89 -4.41
C ILE A 59 15.62 16.19 -5.68
N THR A 60 15.84 15.16 -6.49
CA THR A 60 16.51 15.29 -7.79
C THR A 60 15.48 15.20 -8.89
N TYR A 61 15.52 16.14 -9.83
CA TYR A 61 14.61 16.20 -10.96
C TYR A 61 15.35 16.68 -12.22
N ALA A 62 14.73 16.48 -13.38
CA ALA A 62 15.20 17.00 -14.66
C ALA A 62 14.14 17.93 -15.26
N GLU A 63 14.57 19.10 -15.72
CA GLU A 63 13.71 20.02 -16.47
C GLU A 63 13.71 19.61 -17.94
N THR A 64 12.58 19.10 -18.39
CA THR A 64 12.39 18.60 -19.76
C THR A 64 10.93 18.77 -20.17
N GLU A 65 10.66 18.68 -21.46
CA GLU A 65 9.29 18.51 -21.95
C GLU A 65 8.70 17.21 -21.39
N VAL A 66 7.49 17.32 -20.83
CA VAL A 66 6.69 16.19 -20.36
C VAL A 66 5.65 15.87 -21.42
N ALA A 67 5.65 14.64 -21.93
CA ALA A 67 4.72 14.19 -22.97
C ALA A 67 3.26 14.50 -22.62
N GLU A 68 2.44 14.85 -23.60
CA GLU A 68 1.03 15.23 -23.37
C GLU A 68 0.21 14.11 -22.73
N ASN A 69 0.50 12.86 -23.07
CA ASN A 69 -0.15 11.67 -22.52
C ASN A 69 0.51 11.12 -21.24
N ALA A 70 1.49 11.83 -20.66
CA ALA A 70 2.10 11.40 -19.41
C ALA A 70 1.08 11.46 -18.26
N GLY A 71 0.96 10.35 -17.52
CA GLY A 71 0.21 10.30 -16.26
C GLY A 71 0.98 10.96 -15.12
N TYR A 72 0.24 11.52 -14.17
CA TYR A 72 0.78 12.07 -12.94
C TYR A 72 0.81 11.00 -11.86
N PHE A 73 1.91 10.95 -11.10
CA PHE A 73 2.06 10.04 -9.97
C PHE A 73 1.14 10.42 -8.82
N HIS A 74 0.45 9.43 -8.28
CA HIS A 74 -0.40 9.55 -7.11
C HIS A 74 -0.04 8.47 -6.11
N ALA A 75 -0.10 8.82 -4.83
CA ALA A 75 -0.03 7.87 -3.74
C ALA A 75 -1.05 8.24 -2.66
N GLN A 76 -1.89 7.29 -2.23
CA GLN A 76 -2.91 7.53 -1.21
C GLN A 76 -2.75 6.52 -0.08
N TRP A 77 -2.63 7.05 1.14
CA TRP A 77 -2.61 6.25 2.35
C TRP A 77 -4.03 6.04 2.87
N ARG A 78 -4.32 4.84 3.37
CA ARG A 78 -5.57 4.50 4.06
C ARG A 78 -5.26 3.61 5.25
N ARG A 79 -6.22 3.54 6.18
CA ARG A 79 -6.25 2.56 7.26
C ARG A 79 -7.66 2.32 7.75
N ALA A 80 -7.94 1.08 8.14
CA ALA A 80 -9.16 0.70 8.81
C ALA A 80 -8.97 -0.62 9.55
N VAL A 81 -9.87 -0.87 10.50
CA VAL A 81 -10.07 -2.21 11.05
C VAL A 81 -11.22 -2.86 10.30
N THR A 82 -11.01 -4.03 9.70
CA THR A 82 -12.06 -4.78 9.03
C THR A 82 -13.07 -5.34 10.05
N ASP A 83 -14.26 -5.73 9.59
CA ASP A 83 -15.29 -6.30 10.45
C ASP A 83 -15.67 -7.71 9.98
N ARG A 84 -16.15 -8.56 10.90
CA ARG A 84 -16.58 -9.92 10.53
C ARG A 84 -17.81 -9.95 9.63
N SER A 85 -18.63 -8.90 9.63
CA SER A 85 -19.75 -8.74 8.70
C SER A 85 -19.31 -8.19 7.34
N ASN A 86 -18.14 -7.54 7.26
CA ASN A 86 -17.54 -7.06 6.03
C ASN A 86 -16.00 -7.14 6.09
N PRO A 87 -15.38 -8.22 5.57
CA PRO A 87 -13.93 -8.38 5.59
C PRO A 87 -13.20 -7.54 4.55
N ASP A 88 -13.89 -6.78 3.71
CA ASP A 88 -13.26 -6.00 2.64
C ASP A 88 -12.58 -4.73 3.21
N TYR A 89 -11.26 -4.68 3.10
CA TYR A 89 -10.48 -3.46 3.30
C TYR A 89 -10.30 -2.72 1.98
N THR A 90 -10.61 -1.43 1.94
CA THR A 90 -10.43 -0.62 0.73
C THR A 90 -9.03 0.01 0.70
N ILE A 91 -8.22 -0.39 -0.29
CA ILE A 91 -6.88 0.13 -0.53
C ILE A 91 -6.95 1.50 -1.20
N VAL A 92 -7.79 1.62 -2.24
CA VAL A 92 -8.08 2.90 -2.91
C VAL A 92 -9.48 2.85 -3.54
N ASP A 93 -10.15 4.00 -3.57
CA ASP A 93 -11.47 4.18 -4.17
C ASP A 93 -11.64 5.62 -4.66
N GLY A 94 -12.55 5.83 -5.61
CA GLY A 94 -12.86 7.13 -6.19
C GLY A 94 -11.83 7.63 -7.21
N VAL A 95 -10.94 6.76 -7.69
CA VAL A 95 -10.04 7.08 -8.81
C VAL A 95 -10.88 7.21 -10.07
N ARG A 96 -10.63 8.28 -10.85
CA ARG A 96 -11.32 8.56 -12.11
C ARG A 96 -10.34 8.97 -13.19
N GLY A 97 -10.72 8.72 -14.43
CA GLY A 97 -9.92 8.98 -15.62
C GLY A 97 -9.06 7.79 -16.02
N GLN A 98 -8.27 7.99 -17.07
CA GLN A 98 -7.42 6.94 -17.64
C GLN A 98 -6.09 6.87 -16.90
N GLY A 99 -5.66 5.66 -16.54
CA GLY A 99 -4.44 5.47 -15.76
C GLY A 99 -3.93 4.05 -15.67
N CYS A 100 -2.98 3.87 -14.76
CA CYS A 100 -2.30 2.63 -14.48
C CYS A 100 -2.01 2.52 -12.99
N TYR A 101 -2.52 1.47 -12.35
CA TYR A 101 -2.15 1.11 -10.99
C TYR A 101 -0.74 0.51 -10.97
N ALA A 102 0.14 1.14 -10.21
CA ALA A 102 1.58 0.88 -10.23
C ALA A 102 2.06 0.08 -9.02
N GLY A 103 1.28 -0.01 -7.95
CA GLY A 103 1.65 -0.86 -6.82
C GLY A 103 0.84 -0.64 -5.55
N THR A 104 1.11 -1.52 -4.60
CA THR A 104 0.46 -1.56 -3.28
C THR A 104 1.53 -1.78 -2.21
N PHE A 105 1.41 -1.04 -1.12
CA PHE A 105 2.02 -1.38 0.17
C PHE A 105 0.89 -1.67 1.18
N LEU A 106 1.07 -2.71 2.00
CA LEU A 106 0.22 -3.01 3.17
C LEU A 106 1.05 -3.11 4.44
N ALA A 107 0.57 -2.47 5.51
CA ALA A 107 0.96 -2.74 6.88
C ALA A 107 -0.19 -3.47 7.57
N TRP A 108 0.01 -4.75 7.87
CA TRP A 108 -1.03 -5.62 8.43
C TRP A 108 -0.72 -5.96 9.89
N THR A 109 -1.59 -5.56 10.80
CA THR A 109 -1.57 -5.93 12.22
C THR A 109 -2.50 -7.12 12.41
N GLN A 110 -1.93 -8.28 12.72
CA GLN A 110 -2.68 -9.52 12.80
C GLN A 110 -3.39 -9.66 14.16
N LEU A 111 -4.69 -9.37 14.22
CA LEU A 111 -5.47 -9.40 15.45
C LEU A 111 -6.11 -10.76 15.73
N SER A 112 -6.26 -11.62 14.71
CA SER A 112 -6.83 -12.96 14.85
C SER A 112 -5.76 -14.04 14.96
N ASP A 113 -6.09 -15.10 15.72
CA ASP A 113 -5.30 -16.33 15.75
C ASP A 113 -5.35 -17.07 14.40
N GLY A 114 -4.26 -17.75 14.05
CA GLY A 114 -4.16 -18.54 12.81
C GLY A 114 -3.54 -17.78 11.65
N TRP A 115 -3.73 -18.28 10.42
CA TRP A 115 -3.27 -17.59 9.20
C TRP A 115 -4.36 -16.64 8.69
N CYS A 116 -4.02 -15.37 8.47
CA CYS A 116 -4.96 -14.28 8.18
C CYS A 116 -4.96 -13.80 6.72
N GLY A 117 -4.21 -14.47 5.85
CA GLY A 117 -3.96 -13.99 4.49
C GLY A 117 -4.74 -14.73 3.39
N GLU A 118 -5.80 -15.47 3.70
CA GLU A 118 -6.56 -16.23 2.68
C GLU A 118 -7.49 -15.34 1.82
N GLY A 119 -7.51 -14.03 2.08
CA GLY A 119 -8.41 -13.11 1.41
C GLY A 119 -7.88 -12.59 0.07
N GLU A 120 -8.80 -12.40 -0.85
CA GLU A 120 -8.52 -12.00 -2.24
C GLU A 120 -8.30 -10.49 -2.34
N ILE A 121 -7.32 -10.05 -3.13
CA ILE A 121 -7.30 -8.68 -3.66
C ILE A 121 -8.24 -8.57 -4.86
N LYS A 122 -8.94 -7.46 -5.00
CA LYS A 122 -9.94 -7.22 -6.05
C LYS A 122 -9.73 -5.86 -6.69
N PHE A 123 -9.71 -5.84 -8.02
CA PHE A 123 -9.68 -4.61 -8.81
C PHE A 123 -11.00 -4.49 -9.57
N PHE A 124 -11.77 -3.50 -9.18
CA PHE A 124 -12.98 -3.06 -9.87
C PHE A 124 -12.57 -1.91 -10.77
N MET A 125 -12.84 -2.03 -12.06
CA MET A 125 -12.36 -1.09 -13.07
C MET A 125 -13.43 -0.85 -14.10
N ASP A 126 -13.43 0.36 -14.65
CA ASP A 126 -14.21 0.74 -15.83
C ASP A 126 -15.71 0.40 -15.73
N GLY A 127 -16.33 0.78 -14.60
CA GLY A 127 -17.76 0.59 -14.34
C GLY A 127 -18.15 -0.71 -13.64
N ASP A 128 -17.19 -1.50 -13.16
CA ASP A 128 -17.46 -2.69 -12.34
C ASP A 128 -18.29 -2.35 -11.09
N GLY A 129 -19.37 -3.10 -10.88
CA GLY A 129 -20.25 -2.98 -9.72
C GLY A 129 -19.95 -4.02 -8.63
N GLU A 130 -20.72 -5.11 -8.66
CA GLU A 130 -20.63 -6.20 -7.68
C GLU A 130 -19.40 -7.11 -7.91
N PHE A 131 -19.03 -7.32 -9.18
CA PHE A 131 -17.97 -8.25 -9.54
C PHE A 131 -16.74 -7.49 -10.07
N PRO A 132 -15.53 -7.78 -9.56
CA PRO A 132 -14.31 -7.17 -10.07
C PRO A 132 -13.84 -7.86 -11.35
N THR A 133 -13.20 -7.09 -12.24
CA THR A 133 -12.51 -7.62 -13.42
C THR A 133 -11.30 -8.48 -13.04
N ILE A 134 -10.56 -8.11 -11.99
CA ILE A 134 -9.41 -8.88 -11.49
C ILE A 134 -9.67 -9.32 -10.05
N CYS A 135 -9.53 -10.62 -9.80
CA CYS A 135 -9.63 -11.23 -8.47
C CYS A 135 -8.40 -12.10 -8.22
N GLY A 136 -7.72 -11.88 -7.10
CA GLY A 136 -6.64 -12.73 -6.59
C GLY A 136 -7.17 -13.98 -5.90
N THR A 137 -6.25 -14.78 -5.33
CA THR A 137 -6.57 -16.05 -4.65
C THR A 137 -6.26 -16.04 -3.15
N GLY A 138 -5.41 -15.12 -2.72
CA GLY A 138 -4.95 -14.95 -1.35
C GLY A 138 -4.05 -13.73 -1.24
N THR A 139 -3.86 -13.23 -0.03
CA THR A 139 -2.98 -12.12 0.28
C THR A 139 -1.53 -12.54 0.06
N GLU A 140 -1.12 -13.73 0.54
CA GLU A 140 0.22 -14.24 0.25
C GLU A 140 0.44 -14.42 -1.24
N ASP A 141 -0.55 -14.94 -1.96
CA ASP A 141 -0.45 -15.17 -3.40
C ASP A 141 -0.29 -13.85 -4.15
N TYR A 142 -1.02 -12.80 -3.75
CA TYR A 142 -0.84 -11.46 -4.32
C TYR A 142 0.56 -10.92 -4.07
N PHE A 143 1.18 -11.20 -2.93
CA PHE A 143 2.58 -10.83 -2.66
C PHE A 143 3.59 -11.91 -3.11
N CYS A 144 3.20 -12.81 -4.02
CA CYS A 144 4.04 -13.87 -4.57
C CYS A 144 4.67 -14.80 -3.51
N GLY A 145 4.03 -14.90 -2.35
CA GLY A 145 4.28 -15.92 -1.34
C GLY A 145 3.47 -17.19 -1.63
N SER A 146 3.53 -18.15 -0.70
CA SER A 146 2.73 -19.38 -0.74
C SER A 146 2.80 -20.07 0.61
N TYR A 147 1.67 -20.63 1.07
CA TYR A 147 1.54 -21.22 2.41
C TYR A 147 1.90 -20.19 3.51
N GLY A 148 1.37 -18.98 3.36
CA GLY A 148 1.71 -17.81 4.15
C GLY A 148 3.11 -17.24 3.87
N PHE A 149 3.70 -16.61 4.90
CA PHE A 149 5.01 -15.97 4.83
C PHE A 149 5.99 -16.62 5.83
N PRO A 150 6.64 -17.74 5.45
CA PRO A 150 7.58 -18.43 6.34
C PRO A 150 8.81 -17.56 6.67
N GLU A 151 9.27 -16.76 5.73
CA GLU A 151 10.42 -15.87 5.84
C GLU A 151 10.13 -14.50 5.22
N VAL A 152 10.89 -13.49 5.63
CA VAL A 152 10.89 -12.18 4.97
C VAL A 152 11.65 -12.26 3.66
N TYR A 153 11.21 -11.50 2.66
CA TYR A 153 11.90 -11.36 1.39
C TYR A 153 11.72 -9.95 0.86
N SER A 154 12.72 -9.45 0.13
CA SER A 154 12.64 -8.17 -0.55
C SER A 154 13.32 -8.32 -1.91
N THR A 155 12.56 -8.06 -2.97
CA THR A 155 12.97 -8.20 -4.36
C THR A 155 12.67 -6.93 -5.16
N ALA A 156 13.12 -6.91 -6.41
CA ALA A 156 12.86 -5.83 -7.37
C ALA A 156 11.38 -5.38 -7.44
N TYR A 157 10.43 -6.31 -7.34
CA TYR A 157 9.00 -6.06 -7.58
C TYR A 157 8.10 -6.39 -6.39
N VAL A 158 8.51 -7.29 -5.49
CA VAL A 158 7.63 -7.79 -4.43
C VAL A 158 8.40 -8.11 -3.15
N GLY A 159 7.76 -7.97 -1.99
CA GLY A 159 8.40 -8.31 -0.72
C GLY A 159 7.46 -8.40 0.47
N THR A 160 7.91 -9.16 1.46
CA THR A 160 7.44 -9.17 2.85
C THR A 160 8.62 -8.71 3.71
N THR A 161 8.71 -7.42 4.01
CA THR A 161 9.92 -6.78 4.55
C THR A 161 10.01 -6.86 6.07
N LEU A 162 8.85 -6.92 6.73
CA LEU A 162 8.75 -7.05 8.18
C LEU A 162 7.93 -8.30 8.51
N LYS A 163 8.47 -9.11 9.42
CA LYS A 163 7.78 -10.18 10.14
C LYS A 163 8.06 -10.02 11.62
N HIS A 164 7.24 -9.22 12.30
CA HIS A 164 7.33 -9.09 13.75
C HIS A 164 6.51 -10.24 14.38
N PRO A 165 7.12 -11.12 15.20
CA PRO A 165 6.46 -12.34 15.68
C PRO A 165 5.34 -12.09 16.69
N GLY A 166 5.24 -10.87 17.25
CA GLY A 166 4.21 -10.52 18.23
C GLY A 166 4.63 -10.72 19.69
N ASP A 167 5.93 -10.72 19.99
CA ASP A 167 6.41 -10.97 21.37
C ASP A 167 5.87 -9.94 22.40
N ASN A 168 5.52 -8.72 21.94
CA ASN A 168 4.93 -7.64 22.74
C ASN A 168 3.66 -7.05 22.10
N GLY A 169 2.84 -7.87 21.43
CA GLY A 169 1.62 -7.43 20.76
C GLY A 169 1.19 -8.35 19.62
N PRO A 170 0.25 -7.96 18.77
CA PRO A 170 -0.10 -8.74 17.58
C PRO A 170 1.11 -8.92 16.64
N PRO A 171 1.17 -10.02 15.87
CA PRO A 171 2.10 -10.13 14.76
C PRO A 171 1.89 -8.98 13.76
N LYS A 172 2.99 -8.47 13.18
CA LYS A 172 2.93 -7.34 12.24
C LYS A 172 3.68 -7.66 10.96
N TRP A 173 3.06 -7.30 9.84
CA TRP A 173 3.57 -7.54 8.49
C TRP A 173 3.71 -6.23 7.72
N SER A 174 4.76 -6.13 6.92
CA SER A 174 4.91 -5.09 5.89
C SER A 174 5.09 -5.78 4.54
N LEU A 175 4.16 -5.52 3.62
CA LEU A 175 4.04 -6.22 2.34
C LEU A 175 4.05 -5.19 1.22
N TYR A 176 4.82 -5.42 0.15
CA TYR A 176 4.78 -4.56 -1.04
C TYR A 176 4.75 -5.37 -2.33
N ARG A 177 4.05 -4.82 -3.34
CA ARG A 177 4.07 -5.29 -4.72
C ARG A 177 4.01 -4.12 -5.68
N TRP A 178 4.95 -4.07 -6.62
CA TRP A 178 5.07 -3.09 -7.68
C TRP A 178 4.67 -3.71 -9.01
N HIS A 179 3.61 -3.18 -9.61
CA HIS A 179 3.11 -3.55 -10.93
C HIS A 179 3.88 -2.84 -12.04
N ILE A 180 5.21 -3.05 -12.08
CA ILE A 180 6.10 -2.41 -13.07
C ILE A 180 6.11 -3.20 -14.37
N GLN A 181 6.29 -4.52 -14.30
CA GLN A 181 6.29 -5.40 -15.47
C GLN A 181 4.88 -5.93 -15.80
N ASP A 182 3.96 -5.82 -14.85
CA ASP A 182 2.56 -6.25 -14.90
C ASP A 182 1.60 -5.10 -14.52
N PRO A 183 1.68 -3.93 -15.18
CA PRO A 183 0.82 -2.78 -14.90
C PRO A 183 -0.67 -3.11 -15.09
N ILE A 184 -1.52 -2.61 -14.20
CA ILE A 184 -2.98 -2.76 -14.28
C ILE A 184 -3.57 -1.44 -14.81
N TYR A 185 -3.99 -1.43 -16.06
CA TYR A 185 -4.53 -0.24 -16.73
C TYR A 185 -6.05 -0.13 -16.56
N PHE A 186 -6.55 1.08 -16.38
CA PHE A 186 -7.97 1.42 -16.34
C PHE A 186 -8.25 2.65 -17.22
N GLN A 187 -9.46 2.75 -17.77
CA GLN A 187 -9.89 3.81 -18.69
C GLN A 187 -10.77 4.88 -18.03
N GLU A 188 -11.67 4.49 -17.13
CA GLU A 188 -12.69 5.38 -16.57
C GLU A 188 -12.58 5.53 -15.06
N ASP A 189 -12.46 4.43 -14.33
CA ASP A 189 -12.38 4.43 -12.86
C ASP A 189 -11.68 3.18 -12.31
N LEU A 190 -11.21 3.30 -11.05
CA LEU A 190 -10.56 2.21 -10.33
C LEU A 190 -10.95 2.23 -8.85
N ARG A 191 -11.32 1.06 -8.34
CA ARG A 191 -11.40 0.75 -6.91
C ARG A 191 -10.64 -0.55 -6.63
N VAL A 192 -9.83 -0.55 -5.58
CA VAL A 192 -9.05 -1.72 -5.15
C VAL A 192 -9.38 -2.06 -3.71
N THR A 193 -9.73 -3.32 -3.46
CA THR A 193 -9.98 -3.84 -2.11
C THR A 193 -9.17 -5.11 -1.87
N ILE A 194 -8.97 -5.47 -0.62
CA ILE A 194 -8.41 -6.76 -0.21
C ILE A 194 -9.19 -7.30 0.97
N GLN A 195 -9.42 -8.61 0.99
CA GLN A 195 -10.20 -9.23 2.04
C GLN A 195 -9.32 -9.67 3.23
N ALA A 196 -9.82 -9.47 4.43
CA ALA A 196 -9.29 -10.08 5.64
C ALA A 196 -10.02 -11.41 5.89
N LEU A 197 -9.57 -12.48 5.23
CA LEU A 197 -10.05 -13.86 5.46
C LEU A 197 -8.92 -14.71 6.02
N GLY A 198 -9.25 -15.62 6.93
CA GLY A 198 -8.26 -16.55 7.45
C GLY A 198 -8.82 -17.85 7.97
N TRP A 199 -7.92 -18.76 8.33
CA TRP A 199 -8.26 -20.09 8.84
C TRP A 199 -8.85 -20.03 10.23
N TRP A 200 -10.02 -20.65 10.39
CA TRP A 200 -10.63 -20.88 11.69
C TRP A 200 -10.40 -22.32 12.19
N PRO A 201 -10.49 -22.62 13.50
CA PRO A 201 -10.29 -23.98 14.04
C PRO A 201 -11.12 -25.09 13.39
N ASN A 202 -12.25 -24.75 12.76
CA ASN A 202 -13.10 -25.68 12.03
C ASN A 202 -12.66 -25.96 10.59
N ARG A 203 -11.47 -25.49 10.18
CA ARG A 203 -10.91 -25.61 8.83
C ARG A 203 -11.80 -24.99 7.75
N LYS A 204 -12.31 -23.79 8.00
CA LYS A 204 -12.97 -22.95 7.01
C LYS A 204 -12.38 -21.55 7.04
N TYR A 205 -12.38 -20.89 5.89
CA TYR A 205 -12.14 -19.46 5.82
C TYR A 205 -13.28 -18.72 6.51
N GLN A 206 -12.92 -17.71 7.31
CA GLN A 206 -13.85 -16.83 7.99
C GLN A 206 -13.41 -15.38 7.82
N PRO A 207 -14.36 -14.44 7.73
CA PRO A 207 -14.08 -13.02 7.89
C PRO A 207 -13.37 -12.70 9.20
N LEU A 208 -12.33 -11.88 9.11
CA LEU A 208 -11.52 -11.44 10.24
C LEU A 208 -11.66 -9.93 10.48
N ALA A 209 -11.35 -9.51 11.71
CA ALA A 209 -11.33 -8.11 12.11
C ALA A 209 -9.87 -7.68 12.33
N GLU A 210 -9.20 -7.40 11.22
CA GLU A 210 -7.77 -7.10 11.14
C GLU A 210 -7.55 -5.60 11.00
N ASP A 211 -6.43 -5.11 11.51
CA ASP A 211 -6.06 -3.69 11.40
C ASP A 211 -5.04 -3.52 10.27
N ILE A 212 -5.48 -2.87 9.19
CA ILE A 212 -4.74 -2.79 7.93
C ILE A 212 -4.57 -1.33 7.56
N ALA A 213 -3.33 -0.92 7.33
CA ALA A 213 -3.00 0.32 6.64
C ALA A 213 -2.39 0.01 5.26
N SER A 214 -2.52 0.93 4.32
CA SER A 214 -2.02 0.75 2.97
C SER A 214 -1.55 2.04 2.34
N VAL A 215 -0.68 1.92 1.34
CA VAL A 215 -0.45 2.97 0.35
C VAL A 215 -0.70 2.39 -1.03
N ALA A 216 -1.64 2.97 -1.76
CA ALA A 216 -1.86 2.72 -3.18
C ALA A 216 -0.97 3.65 -4.00
N TYR A 217 -0.35 3.15 -5.06
CA TYR A 217 0.48 3.93 -5.98
C TYR A 217 -0.06 3.78 -7.41
N TRP A 218 -0.31 4.89 -8.11
CA TRP A 218 -0.80 4.84 -9.48
C TRP A 218 -0.39 6.07 -10.29
N TYR A 219 -0.54 5.97 -11.60
CA TYR A 219 -0.44 7.09 -12.53
C TYR A 219 -1.80 7.31 -13.17
N GLN A 220 -2.22 8.56 -13.34
CA GLN A 220 -3.42 8.87 -14.11
C GLN A 220 -3.29 10.21 -14.84
N GLN A 221 -4.03 10.34 -15.92
CA GLN A 221 -4.30 11.62 -16.56
C GLN A 221 -5.43 12.36 -15.82
N GLU A 222 -5.68 13.60 -16.22
CA GLU A 222 -6.84 14.36 -15.75
C GLU A 222 -8.15 13.66 -16.18
N PRO A 223 -9.24 13.79 -15.40
CA PRO A 223 -9.37 14.59 -14.18
C PRO A 223 -8.82 13.89 -12.93
N HIS A 224 -8.21 14.67 -12.03
CA HIS A 224 -7.83 14.18 -10.70
C HIS A 224 -8.98 14.28 -9.69
N GLY A 225 -9.19 13.21 -8.93
CA GLY A 225 -10.09 13.21 -7.77
C GLY A 225 -9.46 13.91 -6.55
N SER A 226 -10.28 14.45 -5.66
CA SER A 226 -9.79 14.88 -4.35
C SER A 226 -9.44 13.66 -3.50
N PHE A 227 -8.36 13.74 -2.75
CA PHE A 227 -8.05 12.73 -1.75
C PHE A 227 -9.04 12.83 -0.58
N PRO A 228 -9.34 11.71 0.11
CA PRO A 228 -10.07 11.77 1.36
C PRO A 228 -9.31 12.65 2.36
N GLU A 229 -10.04 13.17 3.36
CA GLU A 229 -9.41 13.87 4.48
C GLU A 229 -8.39 12.93 5.15
N PHE A 230 -7.19 13.44 5.38
CA PHE A 230 -6.16 12.65 6.03
C PHE A 230 -6.51 12.50 7.52
N PRO A 231 -6.57 11.28 8.06
CA PRO A 231 -7.07 11.08 9.40
C PRO A 231 -6.15 11.68 10.47
N PRO A 232 -6.72 12.09 11.61
CA PRO A 232 -5.95 12.63 12.73
C PRO A 232 -4.93 11.61 13.24
N LEU A 233 -3.88 12.07 13.92
CA LEU A 233 -2.78 11.22 14.39
C LEU A 233 -3.24 9.99 15.19
N GLU A 234 -4.23 10.16 16.06
CA GLU A 234 -4.77 9.10 16.91
C GLU A 234 -5.41 7.94 16.14
N GLU A 235 -5.98 8.21 14.96
CA GLU A 235 -6.56 7.18 14.08
C GLU A 235 -5.51 6.48 13.22
N ARG A 236 -4.27 6.98 13.21
CA ARG A 236 -3.16 6.44 12.42
C ARG A 236 -2.24 5.51 13.22
N TRP A 237 -2.43 5.37 14.53
CA TRP A 237 -1.55 4.55 15.37
C TRP A 237 -1.79 3.04 15.25
N PRO A 238 -0.76 2.23 14.94
CA PRO A 238 -0.86 0.76 14.88
C PRO A 238 -1.48 0.21 16.17
N ARG A 239 -2.52 -0.64 16.06
CA ARG A 239 -3.13 -1.28 17.23
C ARG A 239 -2.23 -2.39 17.80
#